data_AF-A0A3P9DJR8-F1
#
_entry.id   AF-A0A3P9DJR8-F1
#
_cell.length_a   1.000
_cell.length_b   1.000
_cell.length_c   1.000
_cell.angle_alpha   90.00
_cell.angle_beta   90.00
_cell.angle_gamma   90.00
#
_symmetry.space_group_name_H-M   'P 1'
#
loop_
_entity.id
_entity.type
_entity.pdbx_description
1 polymer ?
#
loop_
_entity_poly.entity_id
_entity_poly.type
_entity_poly.pdbx_seq_one_letter_code
_entity_poly.pdbx_strand_id
1 'polypeptide(L)'
;MSTLRDETAADVPVKDVTVDLSRLTPAPPARPCATGHLACVPEELEDRFLRLQEETLQLKQHKSLITKLKRLMNNRDRMEQLAAGTAPSSRVRDVEMEEMMEELHEKVRALQAENEGLKQRLLVAKHQLINRQSQRPTPYDRIQPRVNTGLKKASLPSRTRSLEGGGRPPTGLLPRYGHSLLEEARSEIRNL
;
A
#
# COMPACT_ATOMS: atom_id res chain seq x y z
N MET A 1 23.28 8.10 -29.18
CA MET A 1 22.47 8.51 -28.02
C MET A 1 21.90 9.89 -28.32
N SER A 2 20.58 9.95 -28.45
CA SER A 2 19.80 11.03 -29.03
C SER A 2 19.48 12.17 -28.05
N THR A 3 19.54 13.40 -28.58
CA THR A 3 18.65 14.56 -28.33
C THR A 3 18.54 15.10 -26.90
N LEU A 4 19.36 16.10 -26.58
CA LEU A 4 19.00 17.16 -25.64
C LEU A 4 17.93 18.03 -26.31
N ARG A 5 16.69 17.92 -25.83
CA ARG A 5 15.61 18.86 -26.17
C ARG A 5 15.89 20.18 -25.46
N ASP A 6 16.37 21.15 -26.22
CA ASP A 6 16.00 22.55 -26.01
C ASP A 6 14.68 22.82 -26.75
N GLU A 7 14.07 23.98 -26.50
CA GLU A 7 12.82 24.49 -27.10
C GLU A 7 11.53 24.01 -26.42
N THR A 8 10.98 24.82 -25.50
CA THR A 8 9.62 25.42 -25.60
C THR A 8 9.44 26.44 -24.47
N ALA A 9 10.09 27.60 -24.58
CA ALA A 9 9.55 28.85 -24.02
C ALA A 9 9.07 29.66 -25.22
N ALA A 10 7.95 29.22 -25.82
CA ALA A 10 7.27 30.00 -26.84
C ALA A 10 6.76 31.27 -26.16
N ASP A 11 7.43 32.37 -26.45
CA ASP A 11 7.02 33.73 -26.15
C ASP A 11 5.67 33.97 -26.85
N VAL A 12 4.59 33.70 -26.13
CA VAL A 12 3.24 34.01 -26.58
C VAL A 12 3.00 35.47 -26.20
N PRO A 13 2.79 36.38 -27.18
CA PRO A 13 2.43 37.74 -26.82
C PRO A 13 1.11 37.70 -26.06
N VAL A 14 1.10 38.31 -24.87
CA VAL A 14 -0.09 38.53 -24.06
C VAL A 14 -1.11 39.24 -24.94
N LYS A 15 -2.21 38.56 -25.25
CA LYS A 15 -3.31 39.18 -26.00
C LYS A 15 -4.03 40.13 -25.07
N ASP A 16 -4.02 41.41 -25.40
CA ASP A 16 -4.91 42.40 -24.80
C ASP A 16 -6.34 41.96 -25.06
N VAL A 17 -7.05 41.59 -23.99
CA VAL A 17 -8.47 41.29 -24.04
C VAL A 17 -9.19 42.62 -24.16
N THR A 18 -9.34 43.12 -25.38
CA THR A 18 -10.30 44.17 -25.69
C THR A 18 -11.70 43.59 -25.54
N VAL A 19 -12.31 43.84 -24.38
CA VAL A 19 -13.70 43.50 -24.14
C VAL A 19 -14.55 44.44 -25.01
N ASP A 20 -15.04 43.95 -26.14
CA ASP A 20 -15.99 44.67 -27.00
C ASP A 20 -17.33 44.80 -26.27
N LEU A 21 -17.59 45.99 -25.70
CA LEU A 21 -18.88 46.40 -25.13
C LEU A 21 -19.94 46.74 -26.22
N SER A 22 -19.94 46.01 -27.33
CA SER A 22 -20.79 46.31 -28.50
C SER A 22 -22.24 45.82 -28.35
N ARG A 23 -22.71 45.50 -27.14
CA ARG A 23 -24.07 45.02 -26.92
C ARG A 23 -24.70 45.74 -25.75
N LEU A 24 -25.20 46.96 -25.98
CA LEU A 24 -26.46 47.49 -25.43
C LEU A 24 -26.81 48.81 -26.19
N THR A 25 -28.09 48.88 -26.59
CA THR A 25 -28.76 49.85 -27.47
C THR A 25 -28.86 51.28 -26.89
N PRO A 26 -29.28 52.33 -27.66
CA PRO A 26 -28.88 53.72 -27.47
C PRO A 26 -29.76 54.52 -26.49
N ALA A 27 -29.14 55.48 -25.79
CA ALA A 27 -29.81 56.49 -24.96
C ALA A 27 -29.09 57.87 -25.14
N PRO A 28 -29.77 59.00 -24.89
CA PRO A 28 -29.69 60.28 -25.65
C PRO A 28 -28.46 61.16 -25.28
N PRO A 29 -28.19 62.28 -25.99
CA PRO A 29 -26.87 62.90 -26.01
C PRO A 29 -26.54 63.60 -24.69
N ALA A 30 -25.67 62.99 -23.90
CA ALA A 30 -25.04 63.65 -22.76
C ALA A 30 -23.89 64.53 -23.28
N ARG A 31 -24.18 65.83 -23.19
CA ARG A 31 -23.34 67.03 -23.26
C ARG A 31 -21.82 66.82 -23.21
N PRO A 32 -21.05 67.58 -24.01
CA PRO A 32 -19.60 67.47 -24.04
C PRO A 32 -19.00 67.80 -22.67
N CYS A 33 -18.06 66.96 -22.23
CA CYS A 33 -17.20 67.21 -21.10
C CYS A 33 -16.54 68.59 -21.26
N ALA A 34 -17.00 69.56 -20.46
CA ALA A 34 -16.24 70.75 -20.17
C ALA A 34 -15.21 70.38 -19.09
N THR A 35 -13.94 70.37 -19.52
CA THR A 35 -12.76 70.79 -18.76
C THR A 35 -13.07 71.28 -17.34
N GLY A 36 -12.76 70.45 -16.33
CA GLY A 36 -13.04 70.77 -14.92
C GLY A 36 -12.49 69.76 -13.93
N HIS A 37 -11.32 69.18 -14.19
CA HIS A 37 -10.51 68.67 -13.09
C HIS A 37 -10.08 69.88 -12.24
N LEU A 38 -10.27 69.84 -10.92
CA LEU A 38 -9.84 70.82 -9.89
C LEU A 38 -10.92 71.74 -9.25
N ALA A 39 -12.17 71.27 -9.09
CA ALA A 39 -13.04 71.83 -8.06
C ALA A 39 -14.08 70.79 -7.59
N CYS A 40 -13.62 69.73 -6.91
CA CYS A 40 -14.52 69.04 -5.99
C CYS A 40 -14.82 70.03 -4.85
N VAL A 41 -16.10 70.30 -4.61
CA VAL A 41 -16.52 71.06 -3.42
C VAL A 41 -15.99 70.30 -2.19
N PRO A 42 -15.46 70.97 -1.15
CA PRO A 42 -14.96 70.31 0.05
C PRO A 42 -15.92 69.26 0.63
N GLU A 43 -17.22 69.55 0.61
CA GLU A 43 -18.29 68.66 1.06
C GLU A 43 -18.34 67.33 0.27
N GLU A 44 -18.14 67.35 -1.05
CA GLU A 44 -18.16 66.13 -1.86
C GLU A 44 -16.95 65.22 -1.58
N LEU A 45 -15.82 65.80 -1.18
CA LEU A 45 -14.63 65.04 -0.77
C LEU A 45 -14.83 64.41 0.60
N GLU A 46 -15.44 65.15 1.53
CA GLU A 46 -15.82 64.66 2.85
C GLU A 46 -16.80 63.49 2.74
N ASP A 47 -17.83 63.61 1.91
CA ASP A 47 -18.81 62.54 1.66
C ASP A 47 -18.20 61.31 1.00
N ARG A 48 -17.22 61.48 0.11
CA ARG A 48 -16.49 60.35 -0.50
C ARG A 48 -15.59 59.67 0.52
N PHE A 49 -14.92 60.44 1.38
CA PHE A 49 -14.06 59.89 2.43
C PHE A 49 -14.87 59.10 3.46
N LEU A 50 -16.03 59.64 3.90
CA LEU A 50 -16.93 58.96 4.83
C LEU A 50 -17.46 57.65 4.25
N ARG A 51 -17.97 57.65 3.00
CA ARG A 51 -18.41 56.41 2.33
C ARG A 51 -17.29 55.38 2.20
N LEU A 52 -16.10 55.81 1.80
CA LEU A 52 -14.95 54.91 1.69
C LEU A 52 -14.57 54.34 3.07
N GLN A 53 -14.64 55.13 4.14
CA GLN A 53 -14.38 54.66 5.49
C GLN A 53 -15.40 53.59 5.91
N GLU A 54 -16.69 53.81 5.65
CA GLU A 54 -17.75 52.83 5.91
C GLU A 54 -17.53 51.53 5.12
N GLU A 55 -17.23 51.62 3.83
CA GLU A 55 -16.88 50.47 2.98
C GLU A 55 -15.66 49.71 3.53
N THR A 56 -14.61 50.41 3.96
CA THR A 56 -13.42 49.77 4.54
C THR A 56 -13.74 49.06 5.85
N LEU A 57 -14.67 49.59 6.65
CA LEU A 57 -15.12 48.99 7.89
C LEU A 57 -15.93 47.71 7.61
N GLN A 58 -16.85 47.76 6.65
CA GLN A 58 -17.59 46.59 6.18
C GLN A 58 -16.65 45.49 5.65
N LEU A 59 -15.66 45.86 4.82
CA LEU A 59 -14.66 44.92 4.31
C LEU A 59 -13.84 44.27 5.43
N LYS A 60 -13.45 45.03 6.47
CA LYS A 60 -12.74 44.47 7.65
C LYS A 60 -13.63 43.48 8.40
N GLN A 61 -14.92 43.78 8.56
CA GLN A 61 -15.87 42.86 9.18
C GLN A 61 -15.97 41.55 8.37
N HIS A 62 -16.18 41.62 7.05
CA HIS A 62 -16.23 40.43 6.19
C HIS A 62 -14.94 39.60 6.24
N LYS A 63 -13.76 40.22 6.16
CA LYS A 63 -12.48 39.51 6.28
C LYS A 63 -12.34 38.79 7.62
N SER A 64 -12.80 39.41 8.71
CA SER A 64 -12.82 38.78 10.04
C SER A 64 -13.78 37.59 10.09
N LEU A 65 -14.96 37.70 9.47
CA LEU A 65 -15.97 36.64 9.41
C LEU A 65 -15.49 35.46 8.56
N ILE A 66 -14.89 35.70 7.40
CA ILE A 66 -14.29 34.65 6.55
C ILE A 66 -13.24 33.87 7.32
N THR A 67 -12.38 34.57 8.07
CA THR A 67 -11.35 33.93 8.89
C THR A 67 -11.96 33.11 10.02
N LYS A 68 -13.02 33.61 10.68
CA LYS A 68 -13.76 32.87 11.71
C LYS A 68 -14.42 31.62 11.11
N LEU A 69 -15.05 31.72 9.94
CA LEU A 69 -15.65 30.58 9.24
C LEU A 69 -14.60 29.53 8.90
N LYS A 70 -13.44 29.94 8.36
CA LYS A 70 -12.31 29.03 8.09
C LYS A 70 -11.85 28.31 9.35
N ARG A 71 -11.77 28.99 10.49
CA ARG A 71 -11.44 28.36 11.78
C ARG A 71 -12.51 27.37 12.23
N LEU A 72 -13.79 27.74 12.11
CA LEU A 72 -14.90 26.87 12.47
C LEU A 72 -14.96 25.62 11.60
N MET A 73 -14.77 25.75 10.28
CA MET A 73 -14.66 24.61 9.36
C MET A 73 -13.49 23.72 9.73
N ASN A 74 -12.28 24.27 9.90
CA ASN A 74 -11.12 23.47 10.30
C ASN A 74 -11.31 22.78 11.67
N ASN A 75 -11.96 23.44 12.62
CA ASN A 75 -12.26 22.87 13.93
C ASN A 75 -13.33 21.77 13.83
N ARG A 76 -14.34 21.95 12.97
CA ARG A 76 -15.35 20.94 12.65
C ARG A 76 -14.69 19.72 12.02
N ASP A 77 -13.85 19.90 11.00
CA ASP A 77 -13.15 18.81 10.32
C ASP A 77 -12.25 18.03 11.29
N ARG A 78 -11.58 18.75 12.22
CA ARG A 78 -10.79 18.12 13.30
C ARG A 78 -11.67 17.34 14.28
N MET A 79 -12.80 17.90 14.70
CA MET A 79 -13.74 17.20 15.59
C MET A 79 -14.38 15.99 14.91
N GLU A 80 -14.70 16.10 13.62
CA GLU A 80 -15.25 15.01 12.81
C GLU A 80 -14.22 13.90 12.62
N GLN A 81 -12.95 14.23 12.39
CA GLN A 81 -11.83 13.28 12.40
C GLN A 81 -11.72 12.54 13.75
N LEU A 82 -11.81 13.26 14.86
CA LEU A 82 -11.80 12.66 16.20
C LEU A 82 -13.03 11.78 16.46
N ALA A 83 -14.21 12.18 15.97
CA ALA A 83 -15.47 11.44 16.13
C ALA A 83 -15.55 10.19 15.22
N ALA A 84 -14.98 10.27 14.01
CA ALA A 84 -14.90 9.16 13.06
C ALA A 84 -13.80 8.15 13.43
N GLY A 85 -13.04 8.38 14.52
CA GLY A 85 -11.90 7.54 14.90
C GLY A 85 -10.69 7.68 13.97
N THR A 86 -10.81 8.47 12.91
CA THR A 86 -9.74 8.80 11.98
C THR A 86 -8.88 9.91 12.58
N ALA A 87 -7.97 9.52 13.47
CA ALA A 87 -7.01 10.44 14.05
C ALA A 87 -6.26 11.26 12.97
N PRO A 88 -5.77 12.48 13.29
CA PRO A 88 -4.95 13.30 12.38
C PRO A 88 -3.52 12.73 12.17
N SER A 89 -3.37 11.42 12.38
CA SER A 89 -2.17 10.61 12.36
C SER A 89 -2.34 9.44 11.38
N SER A 90 -3.25 9.56 10.38
CA SER A 90 -3.27 8.58 9.28
C SER A 90 -1.89 8.56 8.61
N ARG A 91 -1.32 9.71 8.22
CA ARG A 91 -0.01 9.72 7.53
C ARG A 91 1.13 9.00 8.24
N VAL A 92 1.19 9.05 9.58
CA VAL A 92 2.28 8.37 10.34
C VAL A 92 1.96 6.89 10.52
N ARG A 93 0.71 6.54 10.82
CA ARG A 93 0.28 5.13 10.89
C ARG A 93 0.26 4.43 9.53
N ASP A 94 0.01 5.19 8.47
CA ASP A 94 0.03 4.72 7.08
C ASP A 94 1.48 4.34 6.71
N VAL A 95 2.48 5.13 7.13
CA VAL A 95 3.91 4.82 6.95
C VAL A 95 4.32 3.58 7.76
N GLU A 96 3.95 3.50 9.04
CA GLU A 96 4.25 2.32 9.86
C GLU A 96 3.62 1.04 9.28
N MET A 97 2.38 1.13 8.79
CA MET A 97 1.68 0.02 8.16
C MET A 97 2.32 -0.36 6.80
N GLU A 98 2.79 0.61 6.03
CA GLU A 98 3.52 0.41 4.78
C GLU A 98 4.84 -0.32 5.04
N GLU A 99 5.63 0.10 6.02
CA GLU A 99 6.87 -0.56 6.43
C GLU A 99 6.62 -2.02 6.89
N MET A 100 5.61 -2.24 7.73
CA MET A 100 5.23 -3.60 8.17
C MET A 100 4.78 -4.48 7.00
N MET A 101 4.10 -3.88 6.01
CA MET A 101 3.69 -4.58 4.80
C MET A 101 4.91 -4.93 3.94
N GLU A 102 5.86 -4.03 3.75
CA GLU A 102 7.10 -4.26 3.02
C GLU A 102 7.93 -5.38 3.65
N GLU A 103 8.15 -5.33 4.97
CA GLU A 103 8.86 -6.39 5.69
C GLU A 103 8.21 -7.76 5.50
N LEU A 104 6.87 -7.81 5.53
CA LEU A 104 6.14 -9.05 5.35
C LEU A 104 6.30 -9.59 3.93
N HIS A 105 6.24 -8.72 2.92
CA HIS A 105 6.50 -9.09 1.53
C HIS A 105 7.94 -9.58 1.32
N GLU A 106 8.92 -8.95 1.96
CA GLU A 106 10.31 -9.39 1.94
C GLU A 106 10.47 -10.78 2.58
N LYS A 107 9.88 -11.00 3.76
CA LYS A 107 9.87 -12.31 4.44
C LYS A 107 9.22 -13.38 3.58
N VAL A 108 8.09 -13.09 2.94
CA VAL A 108 7.44 -14.02 2.01
C VAL A 108 8.36 -14.37 0.84
N ARG A 109 9.01 -13.37 0.23
CA ARG A 109 9.94 -13.59 -0.88
C ARG A 109 11.16 -14.43 -0.46
N ALA A 110 11.74 -14.13 0.70
CA ALA A 110 12.87 -14.88 1.25
C ALA A 110 12.48 -16.35 1.51
N LEU A 111 11.34 -16.57 2.17
CA LEU A 111 10.82 -17.92 2.42
C LEU A 111 10.50 -18.67 1.13
N GLN A 112 9.95 -18.00 0.11
CA GLN A 112 9.72 -18.60 -1.20
C GLN A 112 11.05 -19.05 -1.85
N ALA A 113 12.07 -18.20 -1.83
CA ALA A 113 13.39 -18.54 -2.37
C ALA A 113 14.05 -19.71 -1.62
N GLU A 114 13.97 -19.74 -0.29
CA GLU A 114 14.44 -20.86 0.52
C GLU A 114 13.69 -22.16 0.20
N ASN A 115 12.36 -22.08 0.08
CA ASN A 115 11.50 -23.21 -0.24
C ASN A 115 11.83 -23.79 -1.62
N GLU A 116 12.02 -22.93 -2.62
CA GLU A 116 12.48 -23.33 -3.95
C GLU A 116 13.87 -23.98 -3.92
N GLY A 117 14.81 -23.39 -3.19
CA GLY A 117 16.13 -23.97 -2.98
C GLY A 117 16.09 -25.34 -2.27
N LEU A 118 15.19 -25.52 -1.31
CA LEU A 118 14.95 -26.82 -0.66
C LEU A 118 14.31 -27.83 -1.61
N LYS A 119 13.34 -27.43 -2.44
CA LYS A 119 12.71 -28.29 -3.46
C LYS A 119 13.74 -28.76 -4.48
N GLN A 120 14.63 -27.89 -4.95
CA GLN A 120 15.70 -28.24 -5.88
C GLN A 120 16.69 -29.23 -5.24
N ARG A 121 17.15 -28.97 -4.01
CA ARG A 121 18.03 -29.89 -3.28
C ARG A 121 17.38 -31.25 -3.04
N LEU A 122 16.09 -31.27 -2.71
CA LEU A 122 15.32 -32.50 -2.54
C LEU A 122 15.19 -33.28 -3.85
N LEU A 123 14.97 -32.59 -4.98
CA LEU A 123 14.95 -33.22 -6.29
C LEU A 123 16.30 -33.86 -6.63
N VAL A 124 17.40 -33.16 -6.38
CA VAL A 124 18.76 -33.70 -6.55
C VAL A 124 18.99 -34.91 -5.65
N ALA A 125 18.61 -34.83 -4.38
CA ALA A 125 18.74 -35.96 -3.44
C ALA A 125 17.91 -37.18 -3.87
N LYS A 126 16.69 -36.96 -4.38
CA LYS A 126 15.86 -38.03 -4.97
C LYS A 126 16.56 -38.67 -6.16
N HIS A 127 17.12 -37.87 -7.07
CA HIS A 127 17.85 -38.39 -8.23
C HIS A 127 19.09 -39.19 -7.80
N GLN A 128 19.85 -38.71 -6.81
CA GLN A 128 20.99 -39.46 -6.25
C GLN A 128 20.57 -40.80 -5.65
N LEU A 129 19.43 -40.87 -4.95
CA LEU A 129 18.93 -42.11 -4.39
C LEU A 129 18.53 -43.10 -5.49
N ILE A 130 17.81 -42.64 -6.52
CA ILE A 130 17.42 -43.46 -7.66
C ILE A 130 18.67 -44.00 -8.37
N ASN A 131 19.68 -43.15 -8.60
CA ASN A 131 20.94 -43.58 -9.21
C ASN A 131 21.72 -44.58 -8.36
N ARG A 132 21.68 -44.46 -7.02
CA ARG A 132 22.27 -45.46 -6.13
C ARG A 132 21.52 -46.79 -6.16
N GLN A 133 20.20 -46.75 -6.29
CA GLN A 133 19.36 -47.96 -6.40
C GLN A 133 19.46 -48.64 -7.78
N SER A 134 19.78 -47.88 -8.84
CA SER A 134 20.00 -48.43 -10.17
C SER A 134 21.40 -49.02 -10.37
N GLN A 135 22.35 -48.73 -9.48
CA GLN A 135 23.63 -49.43 -9.45
C GLN A 135 23.42 -50.88 -9.02
N ARG A 136 24.02 -51.80 -9.79
CA ARG A 136 23.98 -53.24 -9.47
C ARG A 136 24.63 -53.46 -8.09
N PRO A 137 24.10 -54.37 -7.26
CA PRO A 137 24.71 -54.71 -5.98
C PRO A 137 26.18 -55.05 -6.19
N THR A 138 27.06 -54.38 -5.45
CA THR A 138 28.49 -54.66 -5.57
C THR A 138 28.80 -55.92 -4.76
N PRO A 139 29.70 -56.80 -5.22
CA PRO A 139 30.03 -58.05 -4.51
C PRO A 139 30.58 -57.84 -3.09
N TYR A 140 30.90 -56.59 -2.72
CA TYR A 140 31.47 -56.22 -1.44
C TYR A 140 30.50 -55.47 -0.51
N ASP A 141 29.22 -55.29 -0.89
CA ASP A 141 28.23 -54.54 -0.07
C ASP A 141 28.04 -55.13 1.35
N ARG A 142 28.22 -56.46 1.49
CA ARG A 142 28.12 -57.19 2.77
C ARG A 142 29.32 -56.96 3.70
N ILE A 143 30.45 -56.49 3.19
CA ILE A 143 31.65 -56.27 3.99
C ILE A 143 31.48 -55.00 4.83
N GLN A 144 31.76 -55.09 6.13
CA GLN A 144 31.72 -53.93 7.01
C GLN A 144 32.97 -53.07 6.81
N PRO A 145 32.83 -51.74 6.70
CA PRO A 145 34.00 -50.86 6.63
C PRO A 145 34.78 -50.96 7.94
N ARG A 146 36.10 -51.14 7.84
CA ARG A 146 37.01 -51.24 9.00
C ARG A 146 37.22 -49.90 9.71
N VAL A 147 36.90 -48.80 9.02
CA VAL A 147 37.01 -47.43 9.53
C VAL A 147 35.62 -46.83 9.55
N ASN A 148 35.19 -46.32 10.71
CA ASN A 148 33.93 -45.61 10.85
C ASN A 148 34.04 -44.24 10.17
N THR A 149 33.49 -44.11 8.97
CA THR A 149 33.45 -42.82 8.26
C THR A 149 32.38 -41.86 8.82
N GLY A 150 31.74 -42.19 9.94
CA GLY A 150 30.65 -41.41 10.53
C GLY A 150 29.34 -41.43 9.74
N LEU A 151 29.33 -42.01 8.53
CA LEU A 151 28.15 -42.13 7.68
C LEU A 151 27.38 -43.41 8.03
N LYS A 152 26.18 -43.27 8.60
CA LYS A 152 25.28 -44.41 8.84
C LYS A 152 24.92 -45.03 7.48
N LYS A 153 25.23 -46.32 7.27
CA LYS A 153 24.70 -47.07 6.13
C LYS A 153 23.18 -46.93 6.19
N ALA A 154 22.57 -46.44 5.10
CA ALA A 154 21.12 -46.41 4.97
C ALA A 154 20.63 -47.87 4.98
N SER A 155 20.26 -48.37 6.16
CA SER A 155 19.66 -49.68 6.27
C SER A 155 18.34 -49.62 5.52
N LEU A 156 18.28 -50.27 4.36
CA LEU A 156 17.00 -50.67 3.78
C LEU A 156 16.20 -51.34 4.91
N PRO A 157 14.92 -50.99 5.12
CA PRO A 157 14.11 -51.67 6.11
C PRO A 157 14.06 -53.14 5.71
N SER A 158 14.78 -53.96 6.46
CA SER A 158 14.66 -55.40 6.41
C SER A 158 13.20 -55.69 6.75
N ARG A 159 12.39 -55.97 5.73
CA ARG A 159 11.04 -56.54 5.89
C ARG A 159 11.25 -57.90 6.54
N THR A 160 11.33 -57.91 7.86
CA THR A 160 11.11 -59.10 8.67
C THR A 160 9.71 -59.59 8.32
N ARG A 161 9.66 -60.69 7.57
CA ARG A 161 8.46 -61.49 7.39
C ARG A 161 8.03 -61.94 8.78
N SER A 162 7.00 -61.31 9.35
CA SER A 162 6.29 -61.86 10.51
C SER A 162 5.30 -62.88 9.98
N LEU A 163 5.64 -64.14 10.21
CA LEU A 163 4.70 -65.24 10.20
C LEU A 163 3.72 -65.02 11.37
N GLU A 164 2.45 -65.29 11.11
CA GLU A 164 1.47 -65.81 12.08
C GLU A 164 0.86 -64.88 13.13
N GLY A 165 -0.48 -64.82 13.13
CA GLY A 165 -1.29 -64.43 14.30
C GLY A 165 -2.11 -63.14 14.18
N GLY A 166 -3.39 -63.27 13.78
CA GLY A 166 -4.49 -62.49 14.36
C GLY A 166 -4.54 -60.96 14.16
N GLY A 167 -5.27 -60.52 13.14
CA GLY A 167 -6.29 -59.47 13.28
C GLY A 167 -5.92 -58.11 13.90
N ARG A 168 -4.92 -57.38 13.37
CA ARG A 168 -4.93 -55.91 13.27
C ARG A 168 -3.79 -55.46 12.35
N PRO A 169 -4.02 -54.66 11.29
CA PRO A 169 -2.91 -54.12 10.52
C PRO A 169 -2.10 -53.17 11.40
N PRO A 170 -0.75 -53.14 11.29
CA PRO A 170 0.08 -52.24 12.06
C PRO A 170 -0.32 -50.81 11.72
N THR A 171 -1.05 -50.19 12.63
CA THR A 171 -1.44 -48.79 12.59
C THR A 171 -0.16 -47.98 12.78
N GLY A 172 0.54 -47.67 11.69
CA GLY A 172 1.84 -47.01 11.78
C GLY A 172 2.48 -46.55 10.49
N LEU A 173 1.84 -46.74 9.33
CA LEU A 173 2.41 -46.32 8.04
C LEU A 173 1.85 -45.00 7.49
N LEU A 174 0.92 -44.35 8.18
CA LEU A 174 0.45 -43.01 7.82
C LEU A 174 1.13 -41.94 8.68
N PRO A 175 1.54 -40.79 8.10
CA PRO A 175 1.95 -39.62 8.86
C PRO A 175 0.93 -39.33 9.98
N ARG A 176 1.41 -39.25 11.24
CA ARG A 176 0.58 -39.21 12.45
C ARG A 176 -0.45 -38.06 12.50
N TYR A 177 -0.31 -37.06 11.64
CA TYR A 177 -1.21 -35.91 11.55
C TYR A 177 -2.65 -36.28 11.18
N GLY A 178 -2.87 -37.32 10.35
CA GLY A 178 -4.22 -37.73 9.94
C GLY A 178 -4.92 -38.66 10.94
N HIS A 179 -4.15 -39.44 11.71
CA HIS A 179 -4.72 -40.43 12.62
C HIS A 179 -5.36 -39.78 13.85
N SER A 180 -4.72 -38.74 14.38
CA SER A 180 -5.25 -37.99 15.54
C SER A 180 -6.57 -37.30 15.21
N LEU A 181 -6.68 -36.66 14.03
CA LEU A 181 -7.90 -35.95 13.62
C LEU A 181 -9.09 -36.90 13.42
N LEU A 182 -8.83 -38.08 12.82
CA LEU A 182 -9.86 -39.10 12.64
C LEU A 182 -10.25 -39.76 13.97
N GLU A 183 -9.32 -39.92 14.89
CA GLU A 183 -9.58 -40.46 16.23
C GLU A 183 -10.37 -39.47 17.10
N GLU A 184 -10.07 -38.17 16.99
CA GLU A 184 -10.80 -37.07 17.63
C GLU A 184 -12.25 -37.00 17.12
N ALA A 185 -12.46 -37.01 15.81
CA ALA A 185 -13.80 -37.05 15.23
C ALA A 185 -14.59 -38.30 15.66
N ARG A 186 -13.93 -39.45 15.77
CA ARG A 186 -14.55 -40.69 16.26
C ARG A 186 -14.85 -40.68 17.76
N SER A 187 -14.07 -39.95 18.56
CA SER A 187 -14.38 -39.72 19.97
C SER A 187 -15.54 -38.74 20.14
N GLU A 188 -15.61 -37.70 19.31
CA GLU A 188 -16.68 -36.70 19.34
C GLU A 188 -18.03 -37.34 19.01
N ILE A 189 -18.11 -38.16 17.95
CA ILE A 189 -19.32 -38.90 17.58
C ILE A 189 -19.82 -39.82 18.71
N ARG A 190 -18.91 -40.38 19.54
CA ARG A 190 -19.29 -41.22 20.68
C ARG A 190 -19.74 -40.43 21.90
N ASN A 191 -19.37 -39.15 21.98
CA ASN A 191 -19.71 -38.25 23.08
C ASN A 191 -20.95 -37.39 22.78
N LEU A 192 -21.58 -37.58 21.63
CA LEU A 192 -22.90 -37.07 21.23
C LEU A 192 -23.98 -38.12 21.53
#